data_AF-A0A2N2BHJ9-F1
#
_entry.id   AF-A0A2N2BHJ9-F1
#
_cell.length_a   1.000
_cell.length_b   1.000
_cell.length_c   1.000
_cell.angle_alpha   90.00
_cell.angle_beta   90.00
_cell.angle_gamma   90.00
#
_symmetry.space_group_name_H-M   'P 1'
#
loop_
_entity.id
_entity.type
_entity.pdbx_description
1 polymer ?
#
loop_
_entity_poly.entity_id
_entity_poly.type
_entity_poly.pdbx_seq_one_letter_code
_entity_poly.pdbx_strand_id
1 'polypeptide(L)'
;SRDDAGAFLEDYYKKSILESDPFARLDQTGVGQLVEMAVVKGRAARPDIKLGICGEHGGDPSSIEFCHNVGLDYVSCSPFRVPIARLAAAQAVLKNR
;
A
#
# COMPACT_ATOMS: atom_id res chain seq x y z
N SER A 1 18.87 4.37 -2.19
CA SER A 1 18.01 4.52 -1.00
C SER A 1 16.86 5.48 -1.32
N ARG A 2 15.80 5.55 -0.48
CA ARG A 2 14.84 6.68 -0.56
C ARG A 2 15.57 8.02 -0.40
N ASP A 3 16.57 8.04 0.47
CA ASP A 3 17.34 9.24 0.80
C ASP A 3 18.12 9.81 -0.39
N ASP A 4 18.50 8.97 -1.36
CA ASP A 4 19.19 9.41 -2.58
C ASP A 4 18.21 9.77 -3.72
N ALA A 5 16.96 9.34 -3.61
CA ALA A 5 15.99 9.42 -4.70
C ALA A 5 15.53 10.86 -4.98
N GLY A 6 15.62 11.74 -3.97
CA GLY A 6 15.25 13.16 -4.11
C GLY A 6 16.02 13.88 -5.22
N ALA A 7 17.24 13.44 -5.55
CA ALA A 7 18.08 14.06 -6.57
C ALA A 7 17.52 13.94 -8.01
N PHE A 8 16.60 13.00 -8.27
CA PHE A 8 16.06 12.76 -9.61
C PHE A 8 14.53 12.56 -9.65
N LEU A 9 13.87 12.30 -8.52
CA LEU A 9 12.42 12.10 -8.50
C LEU A 9 11.64 13.30 -9.03
N GLU A 10 12.09 14.52 -8.75
CA GLU A 10 11.43 15.73 -9.23
C GLU A 10 11.41 15.80 -10.78
N ASP A 11 12.52 15.43 -11.41
CA ASP A 11 12.62 15.36 -12.87
C ASP A 11 11.70 14.29 -13.46
N TYR A 12 11.50 13.18 -12.73
CA TYR A 12 10.62 12.09 -13.16
C TYR A 12 9.15 12.53 -13.13
N TYR A 13 8.74 13.32 -12.14
CA TYR A 13 7.39 13.89 -12.10
C TYR A 13 7.20 14.94 -13.22
N LYS A 14 8.18 15.83 -13.42
CA LYS A 14 8.13 16.85 -14.48
C LYS A 14 8.05 16.24 -15.89
N LYS A 15 8.69 15.09 -16.09
CA LYS A 15 8.67 14.33 -17.35
C LYS A 15 7.52 13.33 -17.44
N SER A 16 6.63 13.29 -16.45
CA SER A 16 5.51 12.33 -16.36
C SER A 16 5.95 10.86 -16.48
N ILE A 17 7.17 10.56 -16.04
CA ILE A 17 7.68 9.18 -15.93
C ILE A 17 7.02 8.50 -14.73
N LEU A 18 6.81 9.25 -13.65
CA LEU A 18 6.06 8.83 -12.47
C LEU A 18 4.92 9.83 -12.22
N GLU A 19 3.74 9.31 -11.90
CA GLU A 19 2.56 10.13 -11.59
C GLU A 19 2.40 10.42 -10.10
N SER A 20 3.07 9.65 -9.25
CA SER A 20 3.02 9.81 -7.79
C SER A 20 4.31 9.33 -7.14
N ASP A 21 4.57 9.81 -5.94
CA ASP A 21 5.70 9.35 -5.13
C ASP A 21 5.48 7.90 -4.67
N PRO A 22 6.27 6.93 -5.17
CA PRO A 22 6.12 5.52 -4.84
C PRO A 22 6.43 5.21 -3.37
N PHE A 23 7.09 6.13 -2.65
CA PHE A 23 7.35 5.99 -1.21
C PHE A 23 6.17 6.45 -0.35
N ALA A 24 5.25 7.23 -0.91
CA ALA A 24 4.04 7.68 -0.23
C ALA A 24 2.81 6.87 -0.65
N ARG A 25 2.67 6.58 -1.95
CA ARG A 25 1.61 5.75 -2.52
C ARG A 25 2.19 4.44 -3.03
N LEU A 26 1.57 3.32 -2.65
CA LEU A 26 2.01 2.01 -3.09
C LEU A 26 1.87 1.89 -4.62
N ASP A 27 2.97 1.58 -5.30
CA ASP A 27 2.94 1.19 -6.71
C ASP A 27 2.23 -0.16 -6.85
N GLN A 28 0.96 -0.14 -7.28
CA GLN A 28 0.16 -1.34 -7.43
C GLN A 28 0.59 -2.20 -8.63
N THR A 29 1.23 -1.59 -9.63
CA THR A 29 1.58 -2.28 -10.89
C THR A 29 2.88 -3.08 -10.79
N GLY A 30 3.85 -2.60 -10.01
CA GLY A 30 5.09 -3.32 -9.72
C GLY A 30 5.10 -3.92 -8.32
N VAL A 31 5.25 -3.08 -7.29
CA VAL A 31 5.37 -3.54 -5.89
C VAL A 31 4.13 -4.31 -5.43
N GLY A 32 2.93 -3.90 -5.87
CA GLY A 32 1.67 -4.56 -5.56
C GLY A 32 1.64 -6.03 -5.98
N GLN A 33 2.23 -6.38 -7.13
CA GLN A 33 2.30 -7.77 -7.58
C GLN A 33 3.10 -8.66 -6.61
N LEU A 34 4.15 -8.10 -5.99
CA LEU A 34 4.93 -8.83 -4.99
C LEU A 34 4.12 -9.02 -3.70
N VAL A 35 3.36 -8.02 -3.29
CA VAL A 35 2.46 -8.10 -2.12
C VAL A 35 1.39 -9.17 -2.35
N GLU A 36 0.71 -9.13 -3.50
CA GLU A 36 -0.31 -10.13 -3.85
C GLU A 36 0.28 -11.54 -3.90
N MET A 37 1.42 -11.71 -4.55
CA MET A 37 2.13 -13.00 -4.60
C MET A 37 2.47 -13.52 -3.20
N ALA A 38 2.92 -12.64 -2.30
CA ALA A 38 3.23 -13.01 -0.92
C ALA A 38 1.98 -13.44 -0.14
N VAL A 39 0.83 -12.77 -0.34
CA VAL A 39 -0.43 -13.18 0.28
C VAL A 39 -0.86 -14.55 -0.21
N VAL A 40 -0.88 -14.77 -1.53
CA VAL A 40 -1.32 -16.04 -2.14
C VAL A 40 -0.41 -17.19 -1.68
N LYS A 41 0.91 -17.04 -1.82
CA LYS A 41 1.87 -18.10 -1.46
C LYS A 41 1.92 -18.32 0.05
N GLY A 42 1.83 -17.25 0.84
CA GLY A 42 1.82 -17.33 2.30
C GLY A 42 0.61 -18.10 2.82
N ARG A 43 -0.59 -17.77 2.34
CA ARG A 43 -1.82 -18.48 2.71
C ARG A 43 -1.88 -19.91 2.18
N ALA A 44 -1.28 -20.19 1.02
CA ALA A 44 -1.17 -21.56 0.50
C ALA A 44 -0.33 -22.46 1.43
N ALA A 45 0.73 -21.92 2.04
CA ALA A 45 1.58 -22.66 2.98
C ALA A 45 1.03 -22.68 4.41
N ARG A 46 0.38 -21.60 4.85
CA ARG A 46 -0.25 -21.46 6.17
C ARG A 46 -1.58 -20.70 6.06
N PRO A 47 -2.73 -21.38 5.94
CA PRO A 47 -4.02 -20.74 5.65
C PRO A 47 -4.46 -19.67 6.66
N ASP A 48 -4.10 -19.84 7.93
CA ASP A 48 -4.47 -18.97 9.05
C ASP A 48 -3.45 -17.86 9.34
N ILE A 49 -2.41 -17.72 8.50
CA ILE A 49 -1.40 -16.67 8.69
C ILE A 49 -2.04 -15.28 8.66
N LYS A 50 -1.63 -14.44 9.61
CA LYS A 50 -2.01 -13.03 9.67
C LYS A 50 -1.02 -12.19 8.90
N LEU A 51 -1.53 -11.42 7.95
CA LEU A 51 -0.73 -10.57 7.07
C LEU A 51 -1.20 -9.13 7.22
N GLY A 52 -0.25 -8.22 7.36
CA GLY A 52 -0.54 -6.79 7.42
C GLY A 52 0.57 -5.97 6.80
N ILE A 53 0.29 -4.69 6.57
CA ILE A 53 1.23 -3.71 6.03
C ILE A 53 1.59 -2.69 7.11
N CYS A 54 2.84 -2.25 7.12
CA CYS A 54 3.32 -1.14 7.93
C CYS A 54 4.10 -0.15 7.05
N GLY A 55 4.40 1.03 7.62
CA GLY A 55 5.11 2.10 6.92
C GLY A 55 4.17 3.19 6.40
N GLU A 56 4.70 4.03 5.53
CA GLU A 56 4.00 5.22 5.02
C GLU A 56 2.73 4.85 4.23
N HIS A 57 2.81 3.78 3.43
CA HIS A 57 1.70 3.28 2.62
C HIS A 57 0.48 2.85 3.44
N GLY A 58 0.69 2.41 4.69
CA GLY A 58 -0.40 2.02 5.59
C GLY A 58 -1.33 3.16 5.99
N GLY A 59 -0.97 4.41 5.68
CA GLY A 59 -1.80 5.60 5.90
C GLY A 59 -2.32 6.27 4.62
N ASP A 60 -2.02 5.72 3.44
CA ASP A 60 -2.50 6.24 2.15
C ASP A 60 -3.80 5.53 1.73
N PRO A 61 -4.91 6.25 1.47
CA PRO A 61 -6.20 5.63 1.16
C PRO A 61 -6.17 4.65 -0.02
N SER A 62 -5.47 4.98 -1.11
CA SER A 62 -5.37 4.09 -2.29
C SER A 62 -4.60 2.81 -1.98
N SER A 63 -3.55 2.90 -1.17
CA SER A 63 -2.75 1.76 -0.73
C SER A 63 -3.54 0.87 0.22
N ILE A 64 -4.35 1.46 1.12
CA ILE A 64 -5.25 0.72 2.02
C ILE A 64 -6.32 -0.03 1.23
N GLU A 65 -6.92 0.61 0.23
CA GLU A 65 -7.89 -0.03 -0.67
C GLU A 65 -7.26 -1.22 -1.41
N PHE A 66 -6.04 -1.07 -1.95
CA PHE A 66 -5.30 -2.18 -2.53
C PHE A 66 -5.06 -3.32 -1.52
N CYS A 67 -4.58 -2.99 -0.31
CA CYS A 67 -4.32 -3.98 0.74
C CYS A 67 -5.58 -4.76 1.13
N HIS A 68 -6.73 -4.08 1.18
CA HIS A 68 -8.02 -4.74 1.40
C HIS A 68 -8.33 -5.73 0.27
N ASN A 69 -8.17 -5.32 -0.98
CA ASN A 69 -8.50 -6.12 -2.16
C ASN A 69 -7.64 -7.39 -2.27
N VAL A 70 -6.36 -7.31 -1.93
CA VAL A 70 -5.47 -8.48 -1.93
C VAL A 70 -5.64 -9.37 -0.69
N GLY A 71 -6.46 -8.98 0.29
CA GLY A 71 -6.80 -9.82 1.44
C GLY A 71 -5.84 -9.74 2.63
N LEU A 72 -5.24 -8.56 2.89
CA LEU A 72 -4.53 -8.32 4.15
C LEU A 72 -5.52 -8.23 5.33
N ASP A 73 -5.07 -8.70 6.49
CA ASP A 73 -5.85 -8.70 7.73
C ASP A 73 -5.87 -7.31 8.42
N TYR A 74 -4.78 -6.54 8.31
CA TYR A 74 -4.68 -5.22 8.94
C TYR A 74 -3.70 -4.26 8.25
N VAL A 75 -3.86 -2.97 8.54
CA VAL A 75 -2.91 -1.90 8.18
C VAL A 75 -2.38 -1.23 9.44
N SER A 76 -1.13 -0.81 9.42
CA SER A 76 -0.47 -0.10 10.52
C SER A 76 0.12 1.22 10.01
N CYS A 77 -0.24 2.32 10.66
CA CYS A 77 0.20 3.67 10.30
C CYS A 77 0.50 4.51 11.55
N SER A 78 1.10 5.69 11.36
CA SER A 78 1.40 6.60 12.46
C SER A 78 0.13 7.06 13.19
N PRO A 79 0.19 7.39 14.50
CA PRO A 79 -1.00 7.65 15.32
C PRO A 79 -1.98 8.67 14.72
N PHE A 80 -1.46 9.76 14.15
CA PHE A 80 -2.28 10.81 13.54
C PHE A 80 -2.97 10.39 12.24
N ARG A 81 -2.49 9.33 11.57
CA ARG A 81 -3.10 8.77 10.35
C ARG A 81 -4.12 7.68 10.62
N VAL A 82 -4.25 7.22 11.87
CA VAL A 82 -5.24 6.19 12.25
C VAL A 82 -6.67 6.58 11.84
N PRO A 83 -7.16 7.83 12.03
CA PRO A 83 -8.50 8.20 11.59
C PRO A 83 -8.70 8.08 10.07
N ILE A 84 -7.68 8.48 9.29
CA ILE A 84 -7.69 8.37 7.82
C ILE A 84 -7.73 6.89 7.43
N ALA A 85 -6.88 6.07 8.04
CA ALA A 85 -6.80 4.65 7.72
C ALA A 85 -8.11 3.91 8.03
N ARG A 86 -8.77 4.24 9.15
CA ARG A 86 -10.08 3.68 9.50
C ARG A 86 -11.16 4.04 8.48
N LEU A 87 -11.21 5.31 8.06
CA LEU A 87 -12.18 5.77 7.06
C LEU A 87 -11.92 5.12 5.69
N ALA A 88 -10.66 5.08 5.25
CA ALA A 88 -10.27 4.46 3.98
C ALA A 88 -10.57 2.97 3.96
N ALA A 89 -10.29 2.23 5.06
CA ALA A 89 -10.63 0.82 5.17
C ALA A 89 -12.14 0.57 5.08
N ALA A 90 -12.95 1.41 5.74
CA ALA A 90 -14.41 1.32 5.63
C ALA A 90 -14.91 1.59 4.20
N GLN A 91 -14.35 2.62 3.54
CA GLN A 91 -14.68 2.93 2.13
C GLN A 91 -14.29 1.79 1.19
N ALA A 92 -13.11 1.18 1.39
CA ALA A 92 -12.66 0.04 0.59
C ALA A 92 -13.64 -1.14 0.70
N VAL A 93 -14.12 -1.47 1.91
CA VAL A 93 -15.14 -2.51 2.12
C VAL A 93 -16.46 -2.16 1.41
N LEU A 94 -16.87 -0.89 1.42
CA LEU A 94 -18.13 -0.47 0.80
C LEU A 94 -18.07 -0.45 -0.74
N LYS A 95 -16.91 -0.15 -1.33
CA LYS A 95 -16.73 -0.14 -2.79
C LYS A 95 -16.59 -1.54 -3.39
N ASN A 96 -15.95 -2.46 -2.68
CA ASN A 96 -15.67 -3.83 -3.15
C ASN A 96 -16.74 -4.83 -2.68
N ARG A 97 -17.96 -4.35 -2.46
CA ARG A 97 -19.09 -5.12 -1.94
C ARG A 97 -20.01 -5.62 -3.04
#